data_AF-A0A401Q7E6-F1
#
_entry.id   AF-A0A401Q7E6-F1
#
_cell.length_a   1.000
_cell.length_b   1.000
_cell.length_c   1.000
_cell.angle_alpha   90.00
_cell.angle_beta   90.00
_cell.angle_gamma   90.00
#
_symmetry.space_group_name_H-M   'P 1'
#
loop_
_entity.id
_entity.type
_entity.pdbx_description
1 polymer ?
#
loop_
_entity_poly.entity_id
_entity_poly.type
_entity_poly.pdbx_seq_one_letter_code
_entity_poly.pdbx_strand_id
1 'polypeptide(L)'
;EKRRLAISNASRQWEIQQTVAAIKEAQQEQMKPIGTASNISIQKPCHINEHEHGLWPNESRSPDGILTCAVQGLSIADSHLAELEGDTLHLYGFGALESLDRNWGVQTAGSITTISFMFIDFDEIVTVLPRLRIKFPNILHLKFQDTNLHKLQQFNALALGRRLDQLTVSSQGNPVVNFTLWKYYVLFRLNHFCLQKINNME
;
A
#
# COMPACT_ATOMS: atom_id res chain seq x y z
N GLU A 1 4.36 -11.47 38.35
CA GLU A 1 3.34 -10.79 37.54
C GLU A 1 3.28 -11.14 36.05
N LYS A 2 4.16 -10.64 35.16
CA LYS A 2 3.99 -10.73 33.68
C LYS A 2 3.48 -12.08 33.12
N ARG A 3 3.96 -13.22 33.63
CA ARG A 3 3.51 -14.58 33.25
C ARG A 3 2.01 -14.84 33.52
N ARG A 4 1.42 -14.27 34.59
CA ARG A 4 -0.01 -14.39 34.94
C ARG A 4 -0.89 -13.68 33.91
N LEU A 5 -0.49 -12.48 33.50
CA LEU A 5 -1.19 -11.68 32.49
C LEU A 5 -1.12 -12.36 31.11
N ALA A 6 0.03 -12.94 30.75
CA ALA A 6 0.17 -13.71 29.51
C ALA A 6 -0.78 -14.93 29.45
N ILE A 7 -0.89 -15.69 30.55
CA ILE A 7 -1.81 -16.84 30.65
C ILE A 7 -3.27 -16.40 30.57
N SER A 8 -3.67 -15.35 31.30
CA SER A 8 -5.04 -14.81 31.28
C SER A 8 -5.45 -14.27 29.89
N ASN A 9 -4.53 -13.59 29.20
CA ASN A 9 -4.76 -13.14 27.83
C ASN A 9 -4.89 -14.33 26.86
N ALA A 10 -4.07 -15.38 27.03
CA ALA A 10 -4.14 -16.57 26.19
C ALA A 10 -5.46 -17.35 26.37
N SER A 11 -5.92 -17.55 27.61
CA SER A 11 -7.21 -18.23 27.86
C SER A 11 -8.39 -17.43 27.31
N ARG A 12 -8.38 -16.10 27.47
CA ARG A 12 -9.44 -15.23 26.93
C ARG A 12 -9.49 -15.26 25.39
N GLN A 13 -8.34 -15.31 24.72
CA GLN A 13 -8.29 -15.45 23.26
C GLN A 13 -8.81 -16.82 22.80
N TRP A 14 -8.48 -17.89 23.52
CA TRP A 14 -8.98 -19.24 23.24
C TRP A 14 -10.51 -19.34 23.37
N GLU A 15 -11.06 -18.78 24.44
CA GLU A 15 -12.51 -18.73 24.73
C GLU A 15 -13.29 -17.93 23.67
N ILE A 16 -12.73 -16.82 23.20
CA ILE A 16 -13.26 -16.07 22.04
C ILE A 16 -13.23 -16.92 20.77
N GLN A 17 -12.13 -17.64 20.48
CA GLN A 17 -12.04 -18.50 19.30
C GLN A 17 -13.05 -19.67 19.33
N GLN A 18 -13.24 -20.31 20.49
CA GLN A 18 -14.28 -21.35 20.65
C GLN A 18 -15.69 -20.78 20.45
N THR A 19 -15.97 -19.57 20.95
CA THR A 19 -17.26 -18.89 20.76
C THR A 19 -17.50 -18.59 19.26
N VAL A 20 -16.49 -18.10 18.54
CA VAL A 20 -16.57 -17.84 17.09
C VAL A 20 -16.70 -19.14 16.27
N ALA A 21 -16.09 -20.24 16.71
CA ALA A 21 -16.26 -21.55 16.08
C ALA A 21 -17.70 -22.07 16.23
N ALA A 22 -18.25 -22.06 17.45
CA ALA A 22 -19.62 -22.48 17.72
C ALA A 22 -20.67 -21.65 16.95
N ILE A 23 -20.45 -20.34 16.79
CA ILE A 23 -21.32 -19.47 15.97
C ILE A 23 -21.27 -19.87 14.48
N LYS A 24 -20.10 -20.24 13.95
CA LYS A 24 -19.97 -20.71 12.56
C LYS A 24 -20.66 -22.06 12.35
N GLU A 25 -20.49 -23.00 13.28
CA GLU A 25 -21.14 -24.31 13.22
C GLU A 25 -22.68 -24.17 13.28
N ALA A 26 -23.20 -23.36 14.20
CA ALA A 26 -24.63 -23.07 14.30
C ALA A 26 -25.23 -22.37 13.06
N GLN A 27 -24.44 -21.58 12.33
CA GLN A 27 -24.86 -20.99 11.06
C GLN A 27 -24.86 -22.01 9.90
N GLN A 28 -24.07 -23.09 9.99
CA GLN A 28 -23.91 -24.07 8.92
C GLN A 28 -25.02 -25.14 8.91
N GLU A 29 -25.71 -25.38 10.03
CA GLU A 29 -26.83 -26.34 10.10
C GLU A 29 -28.14 -25.83 9.46
N GLN A 30 -28.36 -24.52 9.30
CA GLN A 30 -29.62 -23.98 8.78
C GLN A 30 -29.77 -24.01 7.24
N MET A 31 -28.78 -24.52 6.49
CA MET A 31 -28.80 -24.46 5.02
C MET A 31 -29.17 -25.79 4.33
N LYS A 32 -30.42 -26.25 4.54
CA LYS A 32 -31.06 -27.31 3.72
C LYS A 32 -32.08 -26.71 2.74
N PRO A 33 -31.95 -26.94 1.42
CA PRO A 33 -32.85 -26.34 0.44
C PRO A 33 -34.16 -27.14 0.26
N ILE A 34 -35.29 -26.50 0.48
CA ILE A 34 -36.61 -26.90 -0.02
C ILE A 34 -37.26 -25.66 -0.64
N GLY A 35 -37.86 -25.80 -1.83
CA GLY A 35 -38.36 -24.68 -2.63
C GLY A 35 -39.88 -24.48 -2.60
N THR A 36 -40.37 -23.77 -3.63
CA THR A 36 -41.80 -23.60 -4.01
C THR A 36 -42.74 -22.91 -3.00
N ALA A 37 -42.88 -21.59 -3.17
CA ALA A 37 -44.11 -20.79 -3.22
C ALA A 37 -45.33 -21.10 -2.31
N SER A 38 -45.87 -20.07 -1.63
CA SER A 38 -47.31 -19.66 -1.61
C SER A 38 -47.74 -18.87 -0.36
N ASN A 39 -48.08 -17.59 -0.56
CA ASN A 39 -49.26 -16.86 -0.05
C ASN A 39 -49.96 -17.18 1.31
N ILE A 40 -50.08 -16.09 2.12
CA ILE A 40 -51.31 -15.58 2.80
C ILE A 40 -51.74 -16.11 4.21
N SER A 41 -52.15 -15.14 5.04
CA SER A 41 -53.04 -15.17 6.24
C SER A 41 -52.53 -15.51 7.66
N ILE A 42 -52.37 -14.43 8.45
CA ILE A 42 -53.13 -14.10 9.69
C ILE A 42 -53.63 -15.26 10.58
N GLN A 43 -53.14 -15.34 11.83
CA GLN A 43 -53.98 -15.25 13.05
C GLN A 43 -53.18 -14.93 14.34
N LYS A 44 -53.87 -14.36 15.33
CA LYS A 44 -53.46 -14.01 16.72
C LYS A 44 -54.36 -14.82 17.69
N PRO A 45 -54.18 -14.86 19.04
CA PRO A 45 -53.70 -13.83 19.98
C PRO A 45 -52.42 -14.29 20.74
N CYS A 46 -52.11 -14.13 22.04
CA CYS A 46 -52.75 -13.53 23.23
C CYS A 46 -51.74 -13.21 24.37
N HIS A 47 -51.99 -12.10 25.09
CA HIS A 47 -52.02 -11.90 26.58
C HIS A 47 -50.93 -12.46 27.53
N ILE A 48 -50.48 -11.78 28.61
CA ILE A 48 -50.36 -10.34 29.00
C ILE A 48 -49.20 -10.22 30.03
N ASN A 49 -48.47 -9.09 30.08
CA ASN A 49 -48.34 -8.21 31.26
C ASN A 49 -47.45 -6.99 30.94
N GLU A 50 -47.49 -5.97 31.81
CA GLU A 50 -47.14 -4.57 31.47
C GLU A 50 -46.02 -3.97 32.37
N HIS A 51 -45.81 -2.65 32.25
CA HIS A 51 -44.79 -1.79 32.90
C HIS A 51 -43.33 -1.93 32.37
N GLU A 52 -42.58 -0.84 32.07
CA GLU A 52 -42.91 0.60 32.02
C GLU A 52 -41.92 1.38 31.12
N HIS A 53 -42.08 2.71 31.02
CA HIS A 53 -41.33 3.72 30.22
C HIS A 53 -39.82 3.47 29.93
N GLY A 54 -39.22 3.91 28.81
CA GLY A 54 -39.75 4.61 27.63
C GLY A 54 -38.68 5.42 26.86
N LEU A 55 -38.74 5.41 25.51
CA LEU A 55 -38.01 6.27 24.55
C LEU A 55 -36.46 6.27 24.55
N TRP A 56 -35.88 5.45 23.66
CA TRP A 56 -34.61 5.77 22.97
C TRP A 56 -34.90 5.89 21.45
N PRO A 57 -34.30 6.85 20.72
CA PRO A 57 -34.53 6.99 19.28
C PRO A 57 -33.82 5.90 18.47
N ASN A 58 -34.41 5.55 17.33
CA ASN A 58 -33.97 4.48 16.45
C ASN A 58 -32.84 4.94 15.50
N GLU A 59 -31.65 4.35 15.59
CA GLU A 59 -30.59 4.49 14.57
C GLU A 59 -30.01 3.12 14.23
N SER A 60 -30.51 2.52 13.15
CA SER A 60 -30.13 1.20 12.65
C SER A 60 -28.75 1.22 11.98
N ARG A 61 -27.69 1.30 12.78
CA ARG A 61 -26.30 1.29 12.30
C ARG A 61 -25.88 -0.10 11.86
N SER A 62 -25.68 -0.29 10.56
CA SER A 62 -25.17 -1.55 10.00
C SER A 62 -23.77 -1.88 10.55
N PRO A 63 -23.46 -3.15 10.91
CA PRO A 63 -22.19 -3.51 11.54
C PRO A 63 -20.97 -3.36 10.60
N ASP A 64 -21.19 -3.26 9.29
CA ASP A 64 -20.16 -3.22 8.25
C ASP A 64 -19.12 -2.10 8.46
N GLY A 65 -19.56 -0.95 8.98
CA GLY A 65 -18.71 0.23 9.22
C GLY A 65 -17.67 0.05 10.34
N ILE A 66 -17.83 -0.96 11.20
CA ILE A 66 -16.84 -1.30 12.23
C ILE A 66 -15.81 -2.29 11.66
N LEU A 67 -16.25 -3.21 10.80
CA LEU A 67 -15.39 -4.20 10.16
C LEU A 67 -14.44 -3.55 9.13
N THR A 68 -14.91 -2.59 8.33
CA THR A 68 -14.03 -1.87 7.38
C THR A 68 -12.90 -1.14 8.09
N CYS A 69 -13.19 -0.42 9.18
CA CYS A 69 -12.18 0.30 9.97
C CYS A 69 -11.14 -0.65 10.62
N ALA A 70 -11.57 -1.83 11.08
CA ALA A 70 -10.67 -2.85 11.64
C ALA A 70 -9.81 -3.54 10.58
N VAL A 71 -10.36 -3.79 9.37
CA VAL A 71 -9.62 -4.40 8.25
C VAL A 71 -8.62 -3.42 7.64
N GLN A 72 -8.94 -2.12 7.57
CA GLN A 72 -8.00 -1.07 7.16
C GLN A 72 -6.73 -1.07 8.05
N GLY A 73 -6.89 -1.19 9.37
CA GLY A 73 -5.77 -1.31 10.32
C GLY A 73 -4.97 -2.62 10.23
N LEU A 74 -5.39 -3.58 9.41
CA LEU A 74 -4.72 -4.86 9.15
C LEU A 74 -4.37 -5.05 7.66
N SER A 75 -4.56 -4.03 6.82
CA SER A 75 -4.27 -4.05 5.40
C SER A 75 -2.76 -4.01 5.15
N ILE A 76 -2.14 -5.19 5.01
CA ILE A 76 -0.76 -5.32 4.52
C ILE A 76 -0.65 -4.83 3.04
N ALA A 77 -1.77 -4.68 2.33
CA ALA A 77 -1.80 -4.19 0.95
C ALA A 77 -1.41 -2.71 0.80
N ASP A 78 -1.52 -1.90 1.86
CA ASP A 78 -1.10 -0.49 1.87
C ASP A 78 0.24 -0.30 2.61
N SER A 79 1.18 -1.24 2.44
CA SER A 79 2.53 -1.17 3.02
C SER A 79 3.43 -0.14 2.31
N HIS A 80 2.93 1.10 2.18
CA HIS A 80 3.63 2.20 1.55
C HIS A 80 4.72 2.75 2.48
N LEU A 81 5.96 2.41 2.17
CA LEU A 81 7.09 2.57 3.07
C LEU A 81 8.18 3.47 2.48
N ALA A 82 8.81 4.27 3.34
CA ALA A 82 9.97 5.08 2.99
C ALA A 82 11.08 4.85 4.00
N GLU A 83 12.16 4.21 3.57
CA GLU A 83 13.32 3.87 4.41
C GLU A 83 14.55 4.65 3.94
N LEU A 84 15.39 5.08 4.89
CA LEU A 84 16.67 5.71 4.57
C LEU A 84 17.80 4.78 5.04
N GLU A 85 18.50 4.17 4.08
CA GLU A 85 19.69 3.36 4.32
C GLU A 85 20.92 4.15 3.84
N GLY A 86 21.65 4.75 4.79
CA GLY A 86 22.84 5.55 4.50
C GLY A 86 22.52 6.80 3.67
N ASP A 87 22.93 6.76 2.40
CA ASP A 87 22.69 7.82 1.41
C ASP A 87 21.56 7.48 0.40
N THR A 88 20.94 6.29 0.54
CA THR A 88 19.89 5.81 -0.35
C THR A 88 18.52 5.90 0.33
N LEU A 89 17.59 6.64 -0.28
CA LEU A 89 16.18 6.68 0.09
C LEU A 89 15.41 5.61 -0.72
N HIS A 90 14.89 4.60 -0.04
CA HIS A 90 14.06 3.53 -0.59
C HIS A 90 12.58 3.90 -0.45
N LEU A 91 11.81 3.75 -1.54
CA LEU A 91 10.40 4.11 -1.65
C LEU A 91 9.62 2.91 -2.20
N TYR A 92 8.76 2.34 -1.37
CA TYR A 92 8.01 1.11 -1.68
C TYR A 92 6.53 1.42 -1.84
N GLY A 93 5.96 1.14 -3.01
CA GLY A 93 4.54 1.37 -3.31
C GLY A 93 4.17 2.84 -3.49
N PHE A 94 3.07 3.10 -4.21
CA PHE A 94 2.66 4.46 -4.64
C PHE A 94 2.62 5.50 -3.50
N GLY A 95 2.06 5.17 -2.33
CA GLY A 95 1.98 6.09 -1.19
C GLY A 95 3.34 6.55 -0.64
N ALA A 96 4.44 5.85 -0.94
CA ALA A 96 5.78 6.31 -0.57
C ALA A 96 6.16 7.61 -1.30
N LEU A 97 5.52 7.95 -2.42
CA LEU A 97 5.70 9.25 -3.08
C LEU A 97 5.26 10.42 -2.19
N GLU A 98 4.32 10.24 -1.26
CA GLU A 98 3.94 11.26 -0.27
C GLU A 98 5.05 11.49 0.77
N SER A 99 5.92 10.50 1.02
CA SER A 99 7.04 10.67 1.95
C SER A 99 8.03 11.71 1.45
N LEU A 100 8.06 11.96 0.14
CA LEU A 100 8.85 13.04 -0.46
C LEU A 100 8.42 14.38 0.10
N ASP A 101 7.11 14.63 0.25
CA ASP A 101 6.58 15.91 0.71
C ASP A 101 6.90 16.23 2.18
N ARG A 102 7.29 15.24 2.99
CA ARG A 102 7.76 15.41 4.37
C ARG A 102 8.99 16.34 4.51
N ASN A 103 9.17 16.86 5.72
CA ASN A 103 10.31 17.71 6.10
C ASN A 103 11.51 16.86 6.56
N TRP A 104 12.33 16.38 5.62
CA TRP A 104 13.52 15.55 5.89
C TRP A 104 14.63 16.27 6.69
N GLY A 105 14.64 17.60 6.69
CA GLY A 105 15.70 18.42 7.32
C GLY A 105 16.94 18.55 6.43
N VAL A 106 17.63 19.69 6.51
CA VAL A 106 18.67 20.08 5.53
C VAL A 106 19.84 19.09 5.46
N GLN A 107 20.25 18.52 6.59
CA GLN A 107 21.37 17.56 6.65
C GLN A 107 21.01 16.25 5.93
N THR A 108 19.91 15.61 6.34
CA THR A 108 19.39 14.37 5.74
C THR A 108 19.05 14.53 4.26
N ALA A 109 18.42 15.66 3.91
CA ALA A 109 18.11 16.01 2.52
C ALA A 109 19.37 16.20 1.66
N GLY A 110 20.47 16.66 2.26
CA GLY A 110 21.77 16.81 1.62
C GLY A 110 22.61 15.53 1.58
N SER A 111 22.39 14.57 2.50
CA SER A 111 23.09 13.28 2.50
C SER A 111 22.48 12.24 1.56
N ILE A 112 21.24 12.43 1.12
CA ILE A 112 20.60 11.55 0.12
C ILE A 112 21.20 11.82 -1.27
N THR A 113 21.98 10.87 -1.75
CA THR A 113 22.59 10.84 -3.10
C THR A 113 21.76 10.02 -4.09
N THR A 114 20.97 9.09 -3.56
CA THR A 114 20.37 8.00 -4.33
C THR A 114 18.92 7.80 -3.92
N ILE A 115 18.04 7.60 -4.91
CA ILE A 115 16.63 7.24 -4.65
C ILE A 115 16.28 5.95 -5.38
N SER A 116 15.65 5.02 -4.67
CA SER A 116 15.24 3.72 -5.18
C SER A 116 13.73 3.56 -5.10
N PHE A 117 13.08 3.50 -6.26
CA PHE A 117 11.65 3.22 -6.38
C PHE A 117 11.43 1.73 -6.56
N MET A 118 10.53 1.16 -5.75
CA MET A 118 10.18 -0.26 -5.74
C MET A 118 8.66 -0.42 -5.76
N PHE A 119 8.11 -1.13 -6.76
CA PHE A 119 6.66 -1.34 -6.90
C PHE A 119 5.86 -0.04 -7.09
N ILE A 120 6.39 0.90 -7.89
CA ILE A 120 5.76 2.20 -8.20
C ILE A 120 5.80 2.40 -9.71
N ASP A 121 4.65 2.61 -10.35
CA ASP A 121 4.58 2.84 -11.80
C ASP A 121 5.40 4.07 -12.21
N PHE A 122 6.22 3.91 -13.25
CA PHE A 122 7.15 4.95 -13.70
C PHE A 122 6.44 6.26 -14.07
N ASP A 123 5.25 6.18 -14.67
CA ASP A 123 4.50 7.37 -15.08
C ASP A 123 4.02 8.19 -13.86
N GLU A 124 3.83 7.56 -12.69
CA GLU A 124 3.59 8.25 -11.42
C GLU A 124 4.88 8.86 -10.84
N ILE A 125 6.01 8.16 -10.94
CA ILE A 125 7.34 8.69 -10.56
C ILE A 125 7.67 9.96 -11.37
N VAL A 126 7.28 10.01 -12.65
CA VAL A 126 7.48 11.19 -13.51
C VAL A 126 6.85 12.45 -12.93
N THR A 127 5.70 12.34 -12.23
CA THR A 127 5.04 13.48 -11.57
C THR A 127 5.89 14.08 -10.43
N VAL A 128 6.78 13.30 -9.82
CA VAL A 128 7.58 13.71 -8.67
C VAL A 128 8.98 14.19 -9.02
N LEU A 129 9.53 13.83 -10.19
CA LEU A 129 10.89 14.20 -10.62
C LEU A 129 11.22 15.70 -10.45
N PRO A 130 10.33 16.65 -10.78
CA PRO A 130 10.61 18.08 -10.57
C PRO A 130 10.70 18.49 -9.09
N ARG A 131 10.00 17.77 -8.20
CA ARG A 131 9.97 17.98 -6.74
C ARG A 131 11.21 17.41 -6.07
N LEU A 132 11.67 16.23 -6.50
CA LEU A 132 12.90 15.59 -6.01
C LEU A 132 14.11 16.54 -6.07
N ARG A 133 14.30 17.19 -7.23
CA ARG A 133 15.35 18.19 -7.49
C ARG A 133 15.39 19.35 -6.49
N ILE A 134 14.24 19.71 -5.91
CA ILE A 134 14.13 20.82 -4.94
C ILE A 134 14.42 20.33 -3.52
N LYS A 135 13.95 19.13 -3.18
CA LYS A 135 14.04 18.57 -1.82
C LYS A 135 15.37 17.87 -1.53
N PHE A 136 16.00 17.26 -2.53
CA PHE A 136 17.24 16.50 -2.41
C PHE A 136 18.22 17.01 -3.46
N PRO A 137 18.97 18.09 -3.17
CA PRO A 137 19.78 18.80 -4.18
C PRO A 137 20.98 18.00 -4.69
N ASN A 138 21.31 16.88 -4.01
CA ASN A 138 22.48 16.06 -4.25
C ASN A 138 22.15 14.68 -4.85
N ILE A 139 20.92 14.45 -5.36
CA ILE A 139 20.62 13.23 -6.11
C ILE A 139 21.55 13.14 -7.32
N LEU A 140 22.24 12.01 -7.44
CA LEU A 140 23.06 11.63 -8.60
C LEU A 140 22.62 10.28 -9.19
N HIS A 141 21.96 9.42 -8.41
CA HIS A 141 21.55 8.07 -8.82
C HIS A 141 20.05 7.83 -8.62
N LEU A 142 19.37 7.35 -9.67
CA LEU A 142 18.02 6.81 -9.56
C LEU A 142 18.02 5.30 -9.86
N LYS A 143 17.40 4.52 -8.97
CA LYS A 143 17.20 3.07 -9.08
C LYS A 143 15.70 2.78 -9.29
N PHE A 144 15.39 1.95 -10.28
CA PHE A 144 14.02 1.58 -10.68
C PHE A 144 13.87 0.06 -10.63
N GLN A 145 13.03 -0.45 -9.75
CA GLN A 145 12.74 -1.87 -9.59
C GLN A 145 11.22 -2.09 -9.59
N ASP A 146 10.74 -2.99 -10.46
CA ASP A 146 9.30 -3.27 -10.59
C ASP A 146 8.46 -2.00 -10.78
N THR A 147 8.86 -1.17 -11.75
CA THR A 147 8.25 0.15 -12.03
C THR A 147 7.49 0.21 -13.36
N ASN A 148 7.23 -0.93 -13.99
CA ASN A 148 6.49 -1.04 -15.26
C ASN A 148 7.02 -0.12 -16.37
N LEU A 149 8.34 0.05 -16.44
CA LEU A 149 9.00 0.69 -17.57
C LEU A 149 8.87 -0.20 -18.82
N HIS A 150 7.99 0.19 -19.74
CA HIS A 150 7.65 -0.58 -20.95
C HIS A 150 8.24 0.00 -22.24
N LYS A 151 8.45 1.32 -22.32
CA LYS A 151 8.73 2.02 -23.57
C LYS A 151 10.00 2.86 -23.43
N LEU A 152 10.90 2.79 -24.41
CA LEU A 152 12.11 3.63 -24.47
C LEU A 152 11.80 5.13 -24.26
N GLN A 153 10.69 5.61 -24.82
CA GLN A 153 10.27 7.00 -24.72
C GLN A 153 9.95 7.47 -23.29
N GLN A 154 9.66 6.57 -22.33
CA GLN A 154 9.44 6.97 -20.93
C GLN A 154 10.70 7.58 -20.32
N PHE A 155 11.89 7.09 -20.68
CA PHE A 155 13.17 7.68 -20.24
C PHE A 155 13.35 9.15 -20.62
N ASN A 156 12.61 9.67 -21.61
CA ASN A 156 12.66 11.10 -21.95
C ASN A 156 12.19 11.98 -20.77
N ALA A 157 11.32 11.47 -19.89
CA ALA A 157 10.84 12.19 -18.73
C ALA A 157 11.90 12.34 -17.63
N LEU A 158 12.97 11.52 -17.63
CA LEU A 158 14.12 11.75 -16.76
C LEU A 158 14.82 13.08 -17.04
N ALA A 159 14.62 13.68 -18.22
CA ALA A 159 15.10 15.02 -18.55
C ALA A 159 14.40 16.16 -17.77
N LEU A 160 13.38 15.87 -16.97
CA LEU A 160 12.81 16.81 -15.98
C LEU A 160 13.69 16.95 -14.73
N GLY A 161 14.62 16.02 -14.50
CA GLY A 161 15.61 16.06 -13.42
C GLY A 161 16.76 17.03 -13.68
N ARG A 162 17.77 17.01 -12.81
CA ARG A 162 19.04 17.74 -12.97
C ARG A 162 20.17 16.86 -12.45
N ARG A 163 21.27 16.73 -13.22
CA ARG A 163 22.44 15.88 -12.90
C ARG A 163 22.07 14.45 -12.48
N LEU A 164 21.56 13.68 -13.42
CA LEU A 164 21.53 12.23 -13.28
C LEU A 164 22.87 11.67 -13.78
N ASP A 165 23.75 11.29 -12.86
CA ASP A 165 25.08 10.76 -13.18
C ASP A 165 25.07 9.22 -13.24
N GLN A 166 24.11 8.57 -12.57
CA GLN A 166 23.91 7.11 -12.63
C GLN A 166 22.42 6.74 -12.77
N LEU A 167 22.14 5.68 -13.52
CA LEU A 167 20.81 5.07 -13.65
C LEU A 167 20.89 3.56 -13.44
N THR A 168 20.00 3.00 -12.63
CA THR A 168 19.81 1.54 -12.56
C THR A 168 18.35 1.19 -12.80
N VAL A 169 18.10 0.28 -13.75
CA VAL A 169 16.79 -0.30 -14.03
C VAL A 169 16.91 -1.82 -13.87
N SER A 170 16.24 -2.37 -12.86
CA SER A 170 16.17 -3.83 -12.65
C SER A 170 15.50 -4.49 -13.86
N SER A 171 15.95 -5.68 -14.26
CA SER A 171 15.24 -6.49 -15.26
C SER A 171 13.88 -6.99 -14.74
N GLN A 172 13.70 -7.08 -13.41
CA GLN A 172 12.43 -7.44 -12.80
C GLN A 172 11.43 -6.28 -12.93
N GLY A 173 10.24 -6.60 -13.48
CA GLY A 173 9.12 -5.67 -13.65
C GLY A 173 9.39 -4.43 -14.51
N ASN A 174 10.44 -4.43 -15.35
CA ASN A 174 10.71 -3.35 -16.31
C ASN A 174 11.01 -3.93 -17.71
N PRO A 175 9.99 -4.28 -18.51
CA PRO A 175 10.16 -4.89 -19.83
C PRO A 175 11.03 -4.10 -20.82
N VAL A 176 11.25 -2.79 -20.60
CA VAL A 176 12.16 -1.97 -21.41
C VAL A 176 13.60 -2.51 -21.44
N VAL A 177 14.02 -3.22 -20.39
CA VAL A 177 15.37 -3.82 -20.29
C VAL A 177 15.60 -4.90 -21.35
N ASN A 178 14.54 -5.47 -21.92
CA ASN A 178 14.60 -6.49 -22.96
C ASN A 178 14.93 -5.94 -24.37
N PHE A 179 14.85 -4.61 -24.60
CA PHE A 179 15.25 -4.02 -25.88
C PHE A 179 16.77 -3.89 -25.94
N THR A 180 17.45 -4.62 -26.83
CA THR A 180 18.93 -4.64 -26.98
C THR A 180 19.59 -3.26 -26.98
N LEU A 181 18.91 -2.24 -27.50
CA LEU A 181 19.44 -0.87 -27.63
C LEU A 181 19.02 0.09 -26.51
N TRP A 182 18.37 -0.37 -25.43
CA TRP A 182 17.81 0.53 -24.41
C TRP A 182 18.86 1.41 -23.74
N LYS A 183 20.03 0.86 -23.39
CA LYS A 183 21.14 1.64 -22.81
C LYS A 183 21.63 2.73 -23.77
N TYR A 184 21.85 2.38 -25.04
CA TYR A 184 22.27 3.33 -26.08
C TYR A 184 21.22 4.43 -26.34
N TYR A 185 19.93 4.08 -26.31
CA TYR A 185 18.84 5.06 -26.38
C TYR A 185 18.90 6.04 -25.22
N VAL A 186 19.05 5.54 -23.99
CA VAL A 186 19.13 6.38 -22.78
C VAL A 186 20.36 7.29 -22.84
N LEU A 187 21.54 6.76 -23.12
CA LEU A 187 22.77 7.54 -23.28
C LEU A 187 22.60 8.64 -24.33
N PHE A 188 22.09 8.31 -25.52
CA PHE A 188 21.87 9.28 -26.59
C PHE A 188 20.85 10.37 -26.22
N ARG A 189 19.71 9.98 -25.61
CA ARG A 189 18.64 10.94 -25.26
C ARG A 189 18.96 11.80 -24.04
N LEU A 190 19.72 11.26 -23.08
CA LEU A 190 20.14 11.93 -21.85
C LEU A 190 21.58 12.46 -21.91
N ASN A 191 22.22 12.50 -23.08
CA ASN A 191 23.60 12.99 -23.30
C ASN A 191 23.84 14.46 -22.88
N HIS A 192 22.79 15.19 -22.51
CA HIS A 192 22.86 16.54 -21.93
C HIS A 192 22.95 16.53 -20.40
N PHE A 193 22.88 15.35 -19.77
CA PHE A 193 23.30 15.08 -18.41
C PHE A 193 24.63 14.35 -18.41
N CYS A 194 25.37 14.43 -17.30
CA CYS A 194 26.63 13.73 -17.10
C CYS A 194 26.42 12.24 -16.75
N LEU A 195 25.51 11.54 -17.46
CA LEU A 195 25.15 10.16 -17.18
C LEU A 195 26.33 9.23 -17.48
N GLN A 196 27.10 8.91 -16.45
CA GLN A 196 28.33 8.12 -16.51
C GLN A 196 28.08 6.62 -16.43
N LYS A 197 27.00 6.15 -15.76
CA LYS A 197 26.79 4.71 -15.51
C LYS A 197 25.34 4.26 -15.71
N ILE A 198 25.14 3.12 -16.39
CA ILE A 198 23.84 2.47 -16.58
C ILE A 198 23.90 0.99 -16.17
N ASN A 199 23.18 0.61 -15.11
CA ASN A 199 23.20 -0.71 -14.47
C ASN A 199 24.64 -1.16 -14.15
N ASN A 200 25.38 -0.32 -13.43
CA ASN A 200 26.77 -0.55 -13.00
C ASN A 200 27.80 -0.74 -14.13
N MET A 201 27.42 -0.55 -15.40
CA MET A 201 28.34 -0.42 -16.52
C MET A 201 28.63 1.06 -16.77
N GLU A 202 29.90 1.35 -17.05
CA GLU A 202 30.39 2.62 -17.61
C GLU A 202 30.17 2.66 -19.14
#